data_AF-A0A8B6BUM6-F1
#
_entry.id   AF-A0A8B6BUM6-F1
#
_cell.length_a   1.000
_cell.length_b   1.000
_cell.length_c   1.000
_cell.angle_alpha   90.00
_cell.angle_beta   90.00
_cell.angle_gamma   90.00
#
_symmetry.space_group_name_H-M   'P 1'
#
loop_
_entity.id
_entity.type
_entity.pdbx_description
1 polymer ?
#
loop_
_entity_poly.entity_id
_entity_poly.type
_entity_poly.pdbx_seq_one_letter_code
_entity_poly.pdbx_strand_id
1 'polypeptide(L)'
;MIQYHGATLPLICILLCCLVKYSYEDQVVVSTRHGSVRGFSIPSHYSRYDNRRINIFLGIPYAKRLTQYLDWRREFRFNRPDKPSWSGTWDASYYRPACPQHMWHVKETVPGFNKQNVSEDCLYMNIFVPHTQNAYLVSNEHVDLSLLCDLKSGSQQYPGVFN
;
A
#
# COMPACT_ATOMS: atom_id res chain seq x y z
N MET A 1 14.40 56.28 -8.00
CA MET A 1 14.57 54.87 -8.46
C MET A 1 14.10 53.96 -7.35
N ILE A 2 12.89 53.39 -7.46
CA ILE A 2 12.43 52.32 -6.57
C ILE A 2 12.11 51.15 -7.50
N GLN A 3 12.89 50.08 -7.40
CA GLN A 3 12.72 48.88 -8.19
C GLN A 3 11.59 48.03 -7.61
N TYR A 4 10.57 47.75 -8.43
CA TYR A 4 9.47 46.84 -8.11
C TYR A 4 9.89 45.38 -8.32
N HIS A 5 10.62 44.79 -7.36
CA HIS A 5 11.03 43.38 -7.41
C HIS A 5 10.17 42.43 -6.55
N GLY A 6 9.10 42.93 -5.90
CA GLY A 6 8.30 42.14 -4.95
C GLY A 6 7.06 41.42 -5.52
N ALA A 7 6.59 41.79 -6.71
CA ALA A 7 5.30 41.31 -7.24
C ALA A 7 5.41 40.11 -8.19
N THR A 8 6.60 39.76 -8.66
CA THR A 8 6.81 38.67 -9.63
C THR A 8 6.89 37.29 -8.98
N LEU A 9 7.42 37.19 -7.76
CA LEU A 9 7.49 35.96 -6.96
C LEU A 9 6.12 35.29 -6.67
N PRO A 10 5.07 36.01 -6.19
CA PRO A 10 3.77 35.38 -5.92
C PRO A 10 3.06 34.92 -7.19
N LEU A 11 3.22 35.66 -8.31
CA LEU A 11 2.65 35.28 -9.61
C LEU A 11 3.27 33.99 -10.16
N ILE A 12 4.59 33.82 -9.99
CA ILE A 12 5.30 32.60 -10.38
C ILE A 12 4.87 31.41 -9.51
N CYS A 13 4.69 31.59 -8.20
CA CYS A 13 4.16 30.53 -7.31
C CYS A 13 2.74 30.09 -7.68
N ILE A 14 1.85 31.02 -8.03
CA ILE A 14 0.48 30.70 -8.45
C ILE A 14 0.49 29.94 -9.78
N LEU A 15 1.30 30.36 -10.75
CA LEU A 15 1.46 29.65 -12.03
C LEU A 15 2.05 28.24 -11.85
N LEU A 16 3.05 28.08 -10.97
CA LEU A 16 3.62 26.77 -10.62
C LEU A 16 2.58 25.88 -9.92
N CYS A 17 1.74 26.42 -9.02
CA CYS A 17 0.65 25.66 -8.41
C CYS A 17 -0.41 25.22 -9.42
N CYS A 18 -0.77 26.06 -10.41
CA CYS A 18 -1.76 25.72 -11.43
C CYS A 18 -1.30 24.61 -12.40
N LEU A 19 0.02 24.48 -12.61
CA LEU A 19 0.59 23.41 -13.46
C LEU A 19 0.68 22.07 -12.73
N VAL A 20 0.62 22.05 -11.39
CA VAL A 20 0.59 20.82 -10.60
C VAL A 20 -0.84 20.27 -10.64
N LYS A 21 -1.13 19.40 -11.61
CA LYS A 21 -2.34 18.56 -11.54
C LYS A 21 -2.17 17.61 -10.36
N TYR A 22 -2.83 17.92 -9.24
CA TYR A 22 -2.94 16.98 -8.13
C TYR A 22 -3.91 15.87 -8.57
N SER A 23 -3.37 14.72 -8.98
CA SER A 23 -4.18 13.52 -9.18
C SER A 23 -4.63 13.04 -7.81
N TYR A 24 -5.84 13.38 -7.41
CA TYR A 24 -6.45 12.83 -6.20
C TYR A 24 -6.84 11.38 -6.50
N GLU A 25 -5.94 10.43 -6.22
CA GLU A 25 -6.36 9.04 -6.12
C GLU A 25 -7.49 8.96 -5.09
N ASP A 26 -8.59 8.34 -5.49
CA ASP A 26 -9.80 8.21 -4.67
C ASP A 26 -9.47 7.45 -3.39
N GLN A 27 -9.26 8.18 -2.30
CA GLN A 27 -8.76 7.62 -1.05
C GLN A 27 -9.86 6.81 -0.37
N VAL A 28 -9.51 5.61 0.09
CA VAL A 28 -10.43 4.72 0.81
C VAL A 28 -9.88 4.46 2.20
N VAL A 29 -10.65 4.77 3.24
CA VAL A 29 -10.27 4.51 4.64
C VAL A 29 -11.19 3.44 5.23
N VAL A 30 -10.60 2.41 5.83
CA VAL A 30 -11.34 1.31 6.48
C VAL A 30 -10.82 1.12 7.91
N SER A 31 -11.74 0.97 8.85
CA SER A 31 -11.43 0.65 10.25
C SER A 31 -11.17 -0.83 10.43
N THR A 32 -10.08 -1.18 11.12
CA THR A 32 -9.77 -2.57 11.51
C THR A 32 -9.62 -2.67 13.03
N ARG A 33 -9.56 -3.89 13.55
CA ARG A 33 -9.28 -4.15 14.98
C ARG A 33 -7.92 -3.61 15.47
N HIS A 34 -6.99 -3.31 14.57
CA HIS A 34 -5.64 -2.82 14.89
C HIS A 34 -5.48 -1.31 14.64
N GLY A 35 -6.48 -0.65 14.05
CA GLY A 35 -6.42 0.75 13.65
C GLY A 35 -7.01 0.99 12.26
N SER A 36 -7.11 2.25 11.86
CA SER A 36 -7.59 2.61 10.52
C SER A 36 -6.50 2.37 9.48
N VAL A 37 -6.89 2.07 8.24
CA VAL A 37 -6.01 1.85 7.10
C VAL A 37 -6.52 2.68 5.93
N ARG A 38 -5.63 3.43 5.26
CA ARG A 38 -5.93 4.25 4.08
C ARG A 38 -5.29 3.64 2.84
N GLY A 39 -6.11 3.23 1.89
CA GLY A 39 -5.70 2.82 0.55
C GLY A 39 -6.26 3.76 -0.52
N PHE A 40 -6.42 3.25 -1.73
CA PHE A 40 -6.95 3.99 -2.87
C PHE A 40 -7.88 3.11 -3.72
N SER A 41 -8.69 3.74 -4.56
CA SER A 41 -9.62 3.05 -5.46
C SER A 41 -9.29 3.35 -6.92
N ILE A 42 -9.19 2.30 -7.74
CA ILE A 42 -8.96 2.41 -9.18
C ILE A 42 -10.15 1.88 -9.98
N PRO A 43 -10.42 2.41 -11.18
CA PRO A 43 -11.33 1.77 -12.13
C PRO A 43 -10.86 0.33 -12.41
N SER A 44 -11.77 -0.64 -12.32
CA SER A 44 -11.47 -2.00 -12.77
C SER A 44 -11.39 -2.05 -14.30
N HIS A 45 -10.85 -3.15 -14.85
CA HIS A 45 -10.88 -3.40 -16.30
C HIS A 45 -12.31 -3.38 -16.89
N TYR A 46 -13.33 -3.65 -16.07
CA TYR A 46 -14.75 -3.63 -16.47
C TYR A 46 -15.45 -2.30 -16.18
N SER A 47 -14.73 -1.27 -15.72
CA SER A 47 -15.31 0.03 -15.36
C SER A 47 -16.07 0.69 -16.50
N ARG A 48 -15.72 0.41 -17.77
CA ARG A 48 -16.42 0.94 -18.94
C ARG A 48 -17.87 0.47 -19.09
N TYR A 49 -18.26 -0.61 -18.40
CA TYR A 49 -19.60 -1.20 -18.51
C TYR A 49 -20.50 -0.91 -17.31
N ASP A 50 -19.92 -0.79 -16.12
CA ASP A 50 -20.66 -0.83 -14.84
C ASP A 50 -20.13 0.21 -13.84
N ASN A 51 -19.06 0.95 -14.17
CA ASN A 51 -18.36 1.82 -13.23
C ASN A 51 -17.77 1.03 -12.03
N ARG A 52 -17.45 -0.27 -12.23
CA ARG A 52 -16.76 -1.11 -11.23
C ARG A 52 -15.39 -0.55 -10.89
N ARG A 53 -15.13 -0.44 -9.58
CA ARG A 53 -13.84 -0.03 -9.02
C ARG A 53 -13.24 -1.15 -8.19
N ILE A 54 -11.94 -1.05 -7.89
CA ILE A 54 -11.23 -1.95 -7.00
C ILE A 54 -10.58 -1.09 -5.92
N ASN A 55 -10.92 -1.37 -4.66
CA ASN A 55 -10.26 -0.79 -3.50
C ASN A 55 -8.98 -1.58 -3.23
N ILE A 56 -7.87 -0.87 -3.14
CA ILE A 56 -6.53 -1.43 -3.03
C ILE A 56 -5.89 -0.91 -1.74
N PHE A 57 -5.38 -1.85 -0.94
CA PHE A 57 -4.63 -1.56 0.27
C PHE A 57 -3.32 -2.33 0.22
N LEU A 58 -2.20 -1.62 0.07
CA LEU A 58 -0.87 -2.20 -0.07
C LEU A 58 -0.07 -2.06 1.21
N GLY A 59 0.71 -3.08 1.57
CA GLY A 59 1.68 -2.93 2.65
C GLY A 59 1.08 -2.81 4.05
N ILE A 60 -0.02 -3.50 4.34
CA ILE A 60 -0.63 -3.54 5.68
C ILE A 60 0.21 -4.48 6.56
N PRO A 61 0.69 -4.04 7.74
CA PRO A 61 1.43 -4.92 8.65
C PRO A 61 0.48 -5.96 9.25
N TYR A 62 0.76 -7.24 9.04
CA TYR A 62 0.05 -8.34 9.71
C TYR A 62 0.77 -8.83 10.97
N ALA A 63 1.96 -8.29 11.22
CA ALA A 63 2.81 -8.56 12.39
C ALA A 63 3.41 -7.25 12.93
N LYS A 64 3.93 -7.29 14.15
CA LYS A 64 4.69 -6.18 14.72
C LYS A 64 5.91 -5.87 13.86
N ARG A 65 6.07 -4.60 13.48
CA ARG A 65 7.17 -4.12 12.63
C ARG A 65 8.50 -4.18 13.38
N LEU A 66 9.61 -4.41 12.67
CA LEU A 66 10.93 -4.53 13.30
C LEU A 66 11.36 -3.26 14.05
N THR A 67 10.91 -2.10 13.58
CA THR A 67 11.14 -0.79 14.23
C THR A 67 10.50 -0.65 15.62
N GLN A 68 9.61 -1.56 16.00
CA GLN A 68 8.91 -1.56 17.28
C GLN A 68 9.52 -2.52 18.32
N TYR A 69 10.57 -3.26 17.93
CA TYR A 69 11.33 -4.12 18.83
C TYR A 69 12.63 -3.44 19.22
N LEU A 70 12.99 -3.55 20.50
CA LEU A 70 14.33 -3.20 20.98
C LEU A 70 15.28 -4.34 20.61
N ASP A 71 16.48 -4.01 20.14
CA ASP A 71 17.51 -4.96 19.69
C ASP A 71 16.98 -6.15 18.85
N TRP A 72 16.12 -5.83 17.88
CA TRP A 72 15.35 -6.82 17.12
C TRP A 72 16.20 -7.92 16.47
N ARG A 73 17.45 -7.62 16.07
CA ARG A 73 18.34 -8.59 15.43
C ARG A 73 18.76 -9.71 16.36
N ARG A 74 18.97 -9.40 17.64
CA ARG A 74 19.51 -10.35 18.61
C ARG A 74 18.39 -11.10 19.31
N GLU A 75 17.28 -10.42 19.60
CA GLU A 75 16.25 -10.94 20.50
C GLU A 75 14.98 -11.42 19.80
N PHE A 76 14.68 -10.94 18.59
CA PHE A 76 13.40 -11.21 17.91
C PHE A 76 13.56 -11.86 16.54
N ARG A 77 14.77 -11.83 15.97
CA ARG A 77 15.08 -12.59 14.76
C ARG A 77 14.90 -14.08 15.03
N PHE A 78 14.26 -14.79 14.10
CA PHE A 78 13.91 -16.21 14.20
C PHE A 78 12.87 -16.57 15.27
N ASN A 79 12.26 -15.58 15.93
CA ASN A 79 11.12 -15.80 16.81
C ASN A 79 9.79 -15.63 16.05
N ARG A 80 8.73 -16.20 16.63
CA ARG A 80 7.37 -15.93 16.17
C ARG A 80 7.08 -14.43 16.29
N PRO A 81 6.52 -13.79 15.25
CA PRO A 81 6.20 -12.37 15.31
C PRO A 81 5.03 -12.08 16.26
N ASP A 82 5.12 -10.97 16.98
CA ASP A 82 4.03 -10.40 17.76
C ASP A 82 2.91 -9.84 16.87
N LYS A 83 1.74 -9.61 17.49
CA LYS A 83 0.58 -8.98 16.83
C LYS A 83 0.93 -7.55 16.34
N PRO A 84 0.37 -7.12 15.19
CA PRO A 84 0.64 -5.80 14.66
C PRO A 84 0.02 -4.71 15.55
N SER A 85 0.67 -3.55 15.56
CA SER A 85 0.21 -2.35 16.24
C SER A 85 0.66 -1.10 15.47
N TRP A 86 -0.25 -0.14 15.30
CA TRP A 86 0.04 1.19 14.81
C TRP A 86 -0.93 2.20 15.41
N SER A 87 -0.52 3.46 15.49
CA SER A 87 -1.37 4.56 15.92
C SER A 87 -1.95 5.30 14.70
N GLY A 88 -3.17 5.81 14.84
CA GLY A 88 -3.83 6.58 13.80
C GLY A 88 -4.20 5.76 12.56
N THR A 89 -4.05 6.37 11.39
CA THR A 89 -4.38 5.76 10.10
C THR A 89 -3.11 5.28 9.41
N TRP A 90 -3.00 3.97 9.18
CA TRP A 90 -1.89 3.38 8.43
C TRP A 90 -1.99 3.71 6.95
N ASP A 91 -0.89 4.18 6.37
CA ASP A 91 -0.83 4.47 4.94
C ASP A 91 -0.55 3.19 4.14
N ALA A 92 -1.59 2.67 3.49
CA ALA A 92 -1.57 1.49 2.63
C ALA A 92 -1.68 1.85 1.14
N SER A 93 -1.09 2.98 0.71
CA SER A 93 -1.07 3.39 -0.70
C SER A 93 0.08 2.82 -1.53
N TYR A 94 1.05 2.14 -0.91
CA TYR A 94 2.26 1.69 -1.61
C TYR A 94 2.79 0.34 -1.10
N TYR A 95 3.43 -0.42 -1.99
CA TYR A 95 4.10 -1.67 -1.65
C TYR A 95 5.21 -1.45 -0.62
N ARG A 96 5.39 -2.45 0.26
CA ARG A 96 6.50 -2.48 1.23
C ARG A 96 7.60 -3.43 0.77
N PRO A 97 8.82 -3.33 1.32
CA PRO A 97 9.94 -4.18 0.90
C PRO A 97 9.62 -5.67 1.02
N ALA A 98 10.17 -6.46 0.10
CA ALA A 98 10.13 -7.91 0.19
C ALA A 98 11.15 -8.40 1.24
N CYS A 99 10.96 -9.63 1.72
CA CYS A 99 11.91 -10.25 2.65
C CYS A 99 13.26 -10.55 1.98
N PRO A 100 14.36 -10.65 2.76
CA PRO A 100 15.68 -10.97 2.22
C PRO A 100 15.71 -12.35 1.59
N GLN A 101 16.25 -12.39 0.37
CA GLN A 101 16.37 -13.57 -0.47
C GLN A 101 17.47 -13.35 -1.52
N HIS A 102 17.88 -14.41 -2.21
CA HIS A 102 18.87 -14.25 -3.29
C HIS A 102 18.28 -13.51 -4.48
N MET A 103 18.89 -12.38 -4.82
CA MET A 103 18.36 -11.44 -5.82
C MET A 103 18.30 -11.99 -7.25
N TRP A 104 19.11 -13.00 -7.57
CA TRP A 104 19.20 -13.52 -8.94
C TRP A 104 17.86 -14.10 -9.41
N HIS A 105 17.13 -14.81 -8.53
CA HIS A 105 15.79 -15.32 -8.85
C HIS A 105 14.72 -14.23 -9.00
N VAL A 106 14.79 -13.16 -8.20
CA VAL A 106 13.75 -12.12 -8.24
C VAL A 106 13.89 -11.23 -9.47
N LYS A 107 15.13 -10.93 -9.89
CA LYS A 107 15.39 -10.08 -11.05
C LYS A 107 14.89 -10.67 -12.36
N GLU A 108 14.82 -12.00 -12.46
CA GLU A 108 14.27 -12.69 -13.64
C GLU A 108 12.76 -12.46 -13.79
N THR A 109 12.04 -12.26 -12.69
CA THR A 109 10.57 -12.14 -12.68
C THR A 109 10.09 -10.70 -12.52
N VAL A 110 10.90 -9.84 -11.87
CA VAL A 110 10.55 -8.44 -11.59
C VAL A 110 11.64 -7.50 -12.11
N PRO A 111 11.43 -6.92 -13.31
CA PRO A 111 12.32 -5.90 -13.85
C PRO A 111 12.50 -4.73 -12.88
N GLY A 112 13.74 -4.28 -12.69
CA GLY A 112 14.06 -3.15 -11.81
C GLY A 112 14.12 -3.47 -10.31
N PHE A 113 13.81 -4.71 -9.89
CA PHE A 113 13.93 -5.12 -8.51
C PHE A 113 15.40 -5.13 -8.05
N ASN A 114 15.67 -4.40 -6.96
CA ASN A 114 17.02 -4.13 -6.49
C ASN A 114 17.12 -4.30 -4.96
N LYS A 115 18.32 -4.07 -4.41
CA LYS A 115 18.60 -4.26 -2.99
C LYS A 115 17.77 -3.32 -2.11
N GLN A 116 17.40 -2.16 -2.64
CA GLN A 116 16.59 -1.17 -1.93
C GLN A 116 15.12 -1.63 -1.78
N ASN A 117 14.68 -2.62 -2.56
CA ASN A 117 13.35 -3.23 -2.44
C ASN A 117 13.28 -4.37 -1.41
N VAL A 118 14.36 -4.61 -0.65
CA VAL A 118 14.50 -5.73 0.29
C VAL A 118 14.80 -5.24 1.69
N SER A 119 14.12 -5.77 2.69
CA SER A 119 14.34 -5.46 4.11
C SER A 119 13.95 -6.65 5.00
N GLU A 120 14.55 -6.81 6.18
CA GLU A 120 14.01 -7.73 7.20
C GLU A 120 12.67 -7.24 7.77
N ASP A 121 12.37 -5.94 7.67
CA ASP A 121 11.03 -5.42 7.94
C ASP A 121 10.16 -5.62 6.70
N CYS A 122 9.60 -6.83 6.55
CA CYS A 122 8.88 -7.27 5.35
C CYS A 122 7.54 -7.98 5.61
N LEU A 123 7.08 -8.04 6.86
CA LEU A 123 5.84 -8.76 7.25
C LEU A 123 4.60 -7.92 6.96
N TYR A 124 4.34 -7.73 5.67
CA TYR A 124 3.23 -6.93 5.14
C TYR A 124 2.38 -7.73 4.16
N MET A 125 1.10 -7.38 4.04
CA MET A 125 0.16 -7.96 3.08
C MET A 125 -0.51 -6.89 2.23
N ASN A 126 -0.99 -7.30 1.06
CA ASN A 126 -1.74 -6.47 0.14
C ASN A 126 -3.16 -7.05 0.01
N ILE A 127 -4.17 -6.19 -0.03
CA ILE A 127 -5.58 -6.57 -0.12
C ILE A 127 -6.21 -5.82 -1.30
N PHE A 128 -6.87 -6.57 -2.16
CA PHE A 128 -7.58 -6.06 -3.33
C PHE A 128 -9.04 -6.49 -3.22
N VAL A 129 -9.96 -5.53 -3.15
CA VAL A 129 -11.39 -5.80 -2.94
C VAL A 129 -12.19 -5.10 -4.03
N PRO A 130 -13.09 -5.79 -4.75
CA PRO A 130 -13.99 -5.12 -5.68
C PRO A 130 -14.89 -4.16 -4.90
N HIS A 131 -15.03 -2.93 -5.40
CA HIS A 131 -15.93 -1.95 -4.83
C HIS A 131 -17.37 -2.31 -5.19
N THR A 132 -18.14 -2.76 -4.21
CA THR A 132 -19.55 -3.14 -4.38
C THR A 132 -20.46 -1.92 -4.15
N GLN A 133 -20.87 -1.24 -5.22
CA GLN A 133 -21.82 -0.12 -5.13
C GLN A 133 -23.24 -0.58 -4.70
N ASN A 134 -23.57 -1.85 -4.92
CA ASN A 134 -24.90 -2.42 -4.65
C ASN A 134 -25.16 -2.84 -3.18
N ALA A 135 -24.22 -2.62 -2.25
CA ALA A 135 -24.50 -2.83 -0.82
C ALA A 135 -25.59 -1.87 -0.30
N TYR A 136 -25.86 -0.77 -1.01
CA TYR A 136 -26.95 0.15 -0.68
C TYR A 136 -28.35 -0.39 -1.04
N LEU A 137 -28.48 -1.37 -1.94
CA LEU A 137 -29.77 -1.96 -2.30
C LEU A 137 -30.16 -3.16 -1.42
N VAL A 138 -29.29 -3.55 -0.50
CA VAL A 138 -29.59 -4.55 0.53
C VAL A 138 -29.16 -3.96 1.87
N SER A 139 -29.95 -3.03 2.38
CA SER A 139 -29.66 -2.26 3.60
C SER A 139 -29.61 -3.08 4.89
N ASN A 140 -29.57 -4.42 4.84
CA ASN A 140 -29.51 -5.30 6.02
C ASN A 140 -28.79 -6.65 5.81
N GLU A 141 -28.03 -6.85 4.72
CA GLU A 141 -27.32 -8.12 4.51
C GLU A 141 -25.81 -7.85 4.43
N HIS A 142 -25.04 -8.53 5.28
CA HIS A 142 -23.58 -8.54 5.16
C HIS A 142 -23.25 -9.14 3.79
N VAL A 143 -22.60 -8.34 2.93
CA VAL A 143 -22.07 -8.85 1.68
C VAL A 143 -20.80 -9.62 2.01
N ASP A 144 -20.93 -10.94 2.20
CA ASP A 144 -19.79 -11.82 2.36
C ASP A 144 -19.16 -12.09 0.99
N LEU A 145 -17.94 -11.60 0.80
CA LEU A 145 -17.14 -11.93 -0.38
C LEU A 145 -16.25 -13.13 -0.10
N SER A 146 -16.14 -14.03 -1.08
CA SER A 146 -15.16 -15.11 -1.06
C SER A 146 -13.74 -14.54 -0.96
N LEU A 147 -12.98 -14.99 0.03
CA LEU A 147 -11.58 -14.60 0.23
C LEU A 147 -10.66 -15.57 -0.51
N LEU A 148 -9.86 -15.05 -1.45
CA LEU A 148 -8.73 -15.76 -2.04
C LEU A 148 -7.44 -15.26 -1.41
N CYS A 149 -6.72 -16.15 -0.71
CA CYS A 149 -5.40 -15.87 -0.17
C CYS A 149 -4.33 -16.48 -1.09
N ASP A 150 -3.54 -15.64 -1.75
CA ASP A 150 -2.37 -16.12 -2.50
C ASP A 150 -1.12 -16.10 -1.60
N LEU A 151 -0.54 -17.27 -1.40
CA LEU A 151 0.75 -17.45 -0.73
C LEU A 151 1.81 -17.72 -1.80
N LYS A 152 2.66 -16.72 -2.01
CA LYS A 152 3.77 -16.81 -2.94
C LYS A 152 4.85 -17.74 -2.41
N SER A 153 4.89 -18.95 -2.98
CA SER A 153 5.94 -19.94 -2.73
C SER A 153 6.88 -20.04 -3.92
N GLY A 154 8.17 -20.04 -3.63
CA GLY A 154 9.26 -20.36 -4.54
C GLY A 154 10.24 -21.24 -3.77
N SER A 155 9.76 -22.45 -3.45
CA SER A 155 10.54 -23.51 -2.81
C SER A 155 11.16 -23.09 -1.48
N GLN A 156 10.40 -22.38 -0.63
CA GLN A 156 10.81 -21.89 0.70
C GLN A 156 11.97 -20.88 0.73
N GLN A 157 12.59 -20.54 -0.40
CA GLN A 157 13.69 -19.56 -0.48
C GLN A 157 13.34 -18.27 -1.24
N TYR A 158 12.33 -18.29 -2.12
CA TYR A 158 12.00 -17.16 -2.98
C TYR A 158 10.46 -16.97 -3.01
N PRO A 159 9.89 -15.76 -2.96
CA PRO A 159 8.51 -15.53 -3.37
C PRO A 159 8.44 -15.39 -4.89
N GLY A 160 7.41 -15.96 -5.50
CA GLY A 160 6.94 -15.49 -6.81
C GLY A 160 6.36 -14.09 -6.65
N VAL A 161 6.73 -13.12 -7.48
CA VAL A 161 6.20 -11.75 -7.40
C VAL A 161 5.16 -11.56 -8.50
N PHE A 162 4.05 -10.89 -8.21
CA PHE A 162 3.12 -10.44 -9.24
C PHE A 162 3.55 -9.06 -9.75
N ASN A 163 3.62 -8.93 -11.08
CA ASN A 163 3.58 -7.64 -11.78
C ASN A 163 2.13 -7.21 -11.98
#